data_AF-A0A0N5CL91-F1
#
_entry.id   AF-A0A0N5CL91-F1
#
_cell.length_a   1.000
_cell.length_b   1.000
_cell.length_c   1.000
_cell.angle_alpha   90.00
_cell.angle_beta   90.00
_cell.angle_gamma   90.00
#
_symmetry.space_group_name_H-M   'P 1'
#
loop_
_entity.id
_entity.type
_entity.pdbx_description
1 polymer ?
#
loop_
_entity_poly.entity_id
_entity_poly.type
_entity_poly.pdbx_seq_one_letter_code
_entity_poly.pdbx_strand_id
1 'polypeptide(L)'
;MLAGGIWCVYDAPGYCPYYSAIWTSVSYLVNSLIGTIAGKRATINFFVAYLVLSLVCMMMCTVSAAISARNWQLTGTYQHPKIDRNQAFCVIGEHDIPRLRYIFTQVNRYDFKQCLFQLKIGIAINTLQFIVAIIQAMLCFVSSIMCCKRICTKCFGAQL
;
A
#
# COMPACT_ATOMS: atom_id res chain seq x y z
N MET A 1 -8.85 -4.07 1.67
CA MET A 1 -7.38 -3.95 1.82
C MET A 1 -6.87 -4.68 3.05
N LEU A 2 -7.40 -4.37 4.25
CA LEU A 2 -6.94 -4.99 5.50
C LEU A 2 -6.93 -6.54 5.47
N ALA A 3 -8.00 -7.19 5.02
CA ALA A 3 -8.05 -8.66 4.90
C ALA A 3 -7.02 -9.23 3.91
N GLY A 4 -6.79 -8.55 2.77
CA GLY A 4 -5.78 -8.94 1.79
C GLY A 4 -4.35 -8.72 2.30
N GLY A 5 -4.13 -7.66 3.07
CA GLY A 5 -2.85 -7.40 3.74
C GLY A 5 -2.55 -8.44 4.82
N ILE A 6 -3.56 -8.82 5.62
CA ILE A 6 -3.44 -9.87 6.63
C ILE A 6 -3.15 -11.21 5.94
N TRP A 7 -3.90 -11.58 4.90
CA TRP A 7 -3.66 -12.81 4.15
C TRP A 7 -2.22 -12.90 3.64
N CYS A 8 -1.74 -11.83 3.01
CA CYS A 8 -0.40 -11.79 2.44
C CYS A 8 0.71 -11.88 3.50
N VAL A 9 0.48 -11.40 4.72
CA VAL A 9 1.41 -11.58 5.83
C VAL A 9 1.52 -13.05 6.24
N TYR A 10 0.40 -13.77 6.28
CA TYR A 10 0.39 -15.17 6.72
C TYR A 10 0.89 -16.13 5.63
N ASP A 11 0.52 -15.88 4.38
CA ASP A 11 0.68 -16.84 3.28
C ASP A 11 1.88 -16.50 2.38
N ALA A 12 2.31 -15.23 2.37
CA ALA A 12 3.29 -14.68 1.42
C ALA A 12 4.21 -13.58 2.04
N PRO A 13 4.81 -13.78 3.23
CA PRO A 13 5.45 -12.69 3.98
C PRO A 13 6.61 -11.99 3.23
N GLY A 14 7.30 -12.71 2.34
CA GLY A 14 8.37 -12.15 1.50
C GLY A 14 7.89 -11.09 0.51
N TYR A 15 6.63 -11.13 0.10
CA TYR A 15 6.01 -10.22 -0.85
C TYR A 15 5.18 -9.10 -0.18
N CYS A 16 5.09 -9.12 1.17
CA CYS A 16 4.36 -8.15 1.97
C CYS A 16 5.29 -7.23 2.79
N PRO A 17 5.87 -6.20 2.16
CA PRO A 17 6.87 -5.34 2.78
C PRO A 17 6.24 -4.39 3.81
N TYR A 18 6.79 -4.42 5.03
CA TYR A 18 6.53 -3.45 6.10
C TYR A 18 5.07 -3.32 6.54
N TYR A 19 4.26 -4.38 6.37
CA TYR A 19 2.85 -4.39 6.74
C TYR A 19 2.07 -3.20 6.15
N SER A 20 2.51 -2.69 4.99
CA SER A 20 2.01 -1.46 4.36
C SER A 20 0.50 -1.44 4.19
N ALA A 21 -0.06 -2.55 3.72
CA ALA A 21 -1.50 -2.74 3.56
C ALA A 21 -2.31 -2.65 4.87
N ILE A 22 -1.71 -3.03 6.00
CA ILE A 22 -2.40 -3.06 7.30
C ILE A 22 -2.46 -1.64 7.86
N TRP A 23 -1.30 -0.98 8.01
CA TRP A 23 -1.28 0.35 8.62
C TRP A 23 -1.95 1.43 7.76
N THR A 24 -1.89 1.35 6.41
CA THR A 24 -2.62 2.29 5.55
C THR A 24 -4.13 2.16 5.71
N SER A 25 -4.62 0.92 5.84
CA SER A 25 -6.04 0.65 6.04
C SER A 25 -6.51 1.15 7.41
N VAL A 26 -5.72 0.94 8.46
CA VAL A 26 -6.03 1.43 9.82
C VAL A 26 -6.05 2.95 9.85
N SER A 27 -5.05 3.63 9.29
CA SER A 27 -5.00 5.10 9.26
C SER A 27 -6.21 5.68 8.54
N TYR A 28 -6.66 5.04 7.46
CA TYR A 28 -7.85 5.47 6.73
C TYR A 28 -9.14 5.31 7.55
N LEU A 29 -9.33 4.17 8.23
CA LEU A 29 -10.50 3.94 9.08
C LEU A 29 -10.61 5.01 10.17
N VAL A 30 -9.49 5.33 10.83
CA VAL A 30 -9.44 6.40 11.83
C VAL A 30 -9.80 7.74 11.19
N ASN A 31 -9.25 8.06 10.01
CA ASN A 31 -9.56 9.32 9.31
C ASN A 31 -11.05 9.43 8.96
N SER A 32 -11.65 8.36 8.46
CA SER A 32 -13.08 8.31 8.12
C SER A 32 -13.98 8.50 9.36
N LEU A 33 -13.63 7.89 10.49
CA LEU A 33 -14.33 8.05 11.76
C LEU A 33 -14.30 9.51 12.24
N ILE A 34 -13.11 10.11 12.28
CA ILE A 34 -12.97 11.51 12.70
C ILE A 34 -13.70 12.46 11.74
N GLY A 35 -13.64 12.21 10.42
CA GLY A 35 -14.39 12.98 9.43
C GLY A 35 -15.91 12.91 9.62
N THR A 36 -16.43 11.73 9.95
CA THR A 36 -17.87 11.54 10.24
C THR A 36 -18.28 12.29 11.51
N ILE A 37 -17.44 12.24 12.56
CA ILE A 37 -17.69 12.97 13.81
C ILE A 37 -17.63 14.48 13.59
N ALA A 38 -16.66 14.97 12.82
CA ALA A 38 -16.53 16.38 12.47
C ALA A 38 -17.76 16.88 11.68
N GLY A 39 -18.25 16.07 10.74
CA GLY A 39 -19.48 16.35 9.99
C GLY A 39 -20.73 16.45 10.87
N LYS A 40 -20.86 15.60 11.90
CA LYS A 40 -22.01 15.58 12.81
C LYS A 40 -21.96 16.68 13.89
N ARG A 41 -20.79 16.91 14.49
CA ARG A 41 -20.65 17.84 15.63
C ARG A 41 -20.36 19.28 15.20
N ALA A 42 -19.90 19.51 13.98
CA ALA A 42 -19.71 20.83 13.35
C ALA A 42 -18.86 21.86 14.15
N THR A 43 -18.05 21.40 15.11
CA THR A 43 -17.13 22.23 15.89
C THR A 43 -15.78 22.39 15.19
N ILE A 44 -15.14 23.55 15.34
CA ILE A 44 -13.85 23.87 14.71
C ILE A 44 -12.75 22.88 15.09
N ASN A 45 -12.66 22.48 16.37
CA ASN A 45 -11.62 21.55 16.85
C ASN A 45 -11.62 20.21 16.11
N PHE A 46 -12.80 19.62 15.84
CA PHE A 46 -12.90 18.37 15.08
C PHE A 46 -12.55 18.55 13.60
N PHE A 47 -12.84 19.71 13.00
CA PHE A 47 -12.43 20.00 11.62
C PHE A 47 -10.91 20.16 11.50
N VAL A 48 -10.26 20.83 12.45
CA VAL A 48 -8.80 20.95 12.51
C VAL A 48 -8.15 19.57 12.71
N ALA A 49 -8.67 18.77 13.64
CA ALA A 49 -8.19 17.40 13.86
C ALA A 49 -8.31 16.52 12.60
N TYR A 50 -9.44 16.61 11.89
CA TYR A 50 -9.65 15.91 10.63
C TYR A 50 -8.70 16.38 9.52
N LEU A 51 -8.42 17.68 9.45
CA LEU A 51 -7.47 18.26 8.49
C LEU A 51 -6.06 17.71 8.72
N VAL A 52 -5.57 17.78 9.96
CA VAL A 52 -4.25 17.26 10.33
C VAL A 52 -4.16 15.77 10.03
N LEU A 53 -5.17 14.99 10.40
CA LEU A 53 -5.18 13.55 10.14
C LEU A 53 -5.24 13.22 8.65
N SER A 54 -5.95 14.02 7.85
CA SER A 54 -5.98 13.86 6.38
C SER A 54 -4.63 14.16 5.73
N LEU A 55 -3.88 15.16 6.22
CA LEU A 55 -2.51 15.43 5.79
C LEU A 55 -1.56 14.26 6.13
N VAL A 56 -1.66 13.72 7.34
CA VAL A 56 -0.90 12.53 7.76
C VAL A 56 -1.24 11.33 6.87
N CYS A 57 -2.53 11.13 6.58
CA CYS A 57 -2.96 10.06 5.67
C CYS A 57 -2.38 10.22 4.26
N MET A 58 -2.26 11.44 3.73
CA MET A 58 -1.62 11.66 2.43
C MET A 58 -0.13 11.29 2.46
N MET A 59 0.62 11.69 3.49
CA MET A 59 2.03 11.30 3.65
C MET A 59 2.19 9.78 3.77
N MET A 60 1.28 9.14 4.50
CA MET A 60 1.23 7.69 4.64
C MET A 60 0.92 6.98 3.30
N CYS A 61 0.03 7.54 2.48
CA CYS A 61 -0.27 7.02 1.15
C CYS A 61 0.92 7.14 0.19
N THR A 62 1.66 8.25 0.21
CA THR A 62 2.85 8.43 -0.66
C THR A 62 3.98 7.47 -0.28
N VAL A 63 4.23 7.29 1.02
CA VAL A 63 5.21 6.30 1.51
C VAL A 63 4.79 4.89 1.10
N SER A 64 3.51 4.52 1.26
CA SER A 64 3.03 3.21 0.84
C SER A 64 3.11 3.02 -0.68
N ALA A 65 2.83 4.04 -1.47
CA ALA A 65 2.92 3.98 -2.93
C ALA A 65 4.37 3.81 -3.39
N ALA A 66 5.30 4.55 -2.79
CA ALA A 66 6.73 4.43 -3.06
C ALA A 66 7.28 3.04 -2.69
N ILE A 67 6.89 2.52 -1.52
CA ILE A 67 7.25 1.15 -1.10
C ILE A 67 6.66 0.14 -2.09
N SER A 68 5.39 0.27 -2.46
CA SER A 68 4.76 -0.66 -3.40
C SER A 68 5.43 -0.62 -4.79
N ALA A 69 5.70 0.57 -5.32
CA ALA A 69 6.37 0.75 -6.61
C ALA A 69 7.80 0.17 -6.61
N ARG A 70 8.56 0.39 -5.54
CA ARG A 70 9.91 -0.20 -5.40
C ARG A 70 9.85 -1.72 -5.34
N ASN A 71 8.93 -2.28 -4.57
CA ASN A 71 8.81 -3.74 -4.47
C ASN A 71 8.29 -4.34 -5.77
N TRP A 72 7.37 -3.69 -6.47
CA TRP A 72 6.96 -4.07 -7.82
C TRP A 72 8.15 -4.15 -8.78
N GLN A 73 9.02 -3.14 -8.79
CA GLN A 73 10.23 -3.13 -9.64
C GLN A 73 11.24 -4.22 -9.27
N LEU A 74 11.35 -4.56 -7.99
CA LEU A 74 12.27 -5.59 -7.51
C LEU A 74 11.70 -7.01 -7.63
N THR A 75 10.38 -7.15 -7.75
CA THR A 75 9.68 -8.44 -7.87
C THR A 75 10.06 -9.09 -9.20
N GLY A 76 10.66 -10.29 -9.16
CA GLY A 76 11.17 -10.98 -10.35
C GLY A 76 12.62 -10.63 -10.73
N THR A 77 13.31 -9.81 -9.92
CA THR A 77 14.75 -9.51 -10.08
C THR A 77 15.60 -10.21 -9.01
N TYR A 78 16.91 -10.40 -9.27
CA TYR A 78 17.82 -11.06 -8.33
C TYR A 78 18.18 -10.22 -7.09
N GLN A 79 17.73 -8.97 -7.02
CA GLN A 79 18.11 -8.01 -5.98
C GLN A 79 17.04 -7.85 -4.89
N HIS A 80 16.04 -8.75 -4.82
CA HIS A 80 14.97 -8.62 -3.84
C HIS A 80 15.52 -8.85 -2.40
N PRO A 81 15.43 -7.86 -1.49
CA PRO A 81 16.15 -7.87 -0.21
C PRO A 81 15.64 -8.87 0.83
N LYS A 82 14.43 -9.42 0.62
CA LYS A 82 13.75 -10.33 1.56
C LYS A 82 13.42 -11.72 1.00
N ILE A 83 13.62 -11.93 -0.30
CA ILE A 83 13.31 -13.21 -0.94
C ILE A 83 14.66 -13.87 -1.19
N ASP A 84 14.85 -15.05 -0.60
CA ASP A 84 16.05 -15.83 -0.83
C ASP A 84 16.22 -16.06 -2.34
N ARG A 85 17.45 -16.01 -2.82
CA ARG A 85 17.81 -16.22 -4.23
C ARG A 85 17.25 -17.55 -4.75
N ASN A 86 16.98 -18.49 -3.84
CA ASN A 86 16.37 -19.78 -4.12
C ASN A 86 14.82 -19.83 -4.17
N GLN A 87 14.13 -18.75 -3.78
CA GLN A 87 12.68 -18.61 -3.93
C GLN A 87 12.31 -17.59 -5.04
N ALA A 88 13.28 -16.77 -5.45
CA ALA A 88 13.19 -15.93 -6.63
C ALA A 88 13.22 -16.72 -7.97
N PHE A 89 13.41 -18.05 -7.92
CA PHE A 89 13.59 -18.92 -9.08
C PHE A 89 12.41 -19.01 -10.06
N CYS A 90 11.23 -18.47 -9.74
CA CYS A 90 10.08 -18.57 -10.65
C CYS A 90 10.12 -17.64 -11.87
N VAL A 91 10.86 -16.54 -11.80
CA VAL A 91 11.00 -15.61 -12.92
C VAL A 91 12.46 -15.22 -13.05
N ILE A 92 13.07 -15.65 -14.15
CA ILE A 92 14.46 -15.35 -14.52
C ILE A 92 14.46 -13.92 -15.08
N GLY A 93 14.84 -12.94 -14.26
CA GLY A 93 14.93 -11.54 -14.67
C GLY A 93 16.06 -11.23 -15.65
N GLU A 94 17.15 -12.01 -15.62
CA GLU A 94 18.27 -11.91 -16.58
C GLU A 94 18.62 -13.28 -17.15
N HIS A 95 18.88 -13.29 -18.46
CA HIS A 95 19.18 -14.49 -19.23
C HIS A 95 20.56 -15.06 -18.87
N ASP A 96 20.57 -16.14 -18.08
CA ASP A 96 21.79 -16.82 -17.62
C ASP A 96 21.74 -18.32 -17.98
N ILE A 97 22.34 -18.68 -19.12
CA ILE A 97 22.33 -20.01 -19.75
C ILE A 97 22.76 -21.16 -18.82
N PRO A 98 23.90 -21.10 -18.10
CA PRO A 98 24.32 -22.20 -17.21
C PRO A 98 23.32 -22.43 -16.07
N ARG A 99 22.63 -21.37 -15.64
CA ARG A 99 21.67 -21.40 -14.55
C ARG A 99 20.31 -21.96 -14.98
N LEU A 100 19.85 -21.65 -16.20
CA LEU A 100 18.69 -22.31 -16.80
C LEU A 100 18.86 -23.84 -16.85
N ARG A 101 20.06 -24.32 -17.17
CA ARG A 101 20.39 -25.75 -17.21
C ARG A 101 20.30 -26.41 -15.84
N TYR A 102 20.76 -25.73 -14.79
CA TYR A 102 20.65 -26.20 -13.41
C TYR A 102 19.19 -26.24 -12.92
N ILE A 103 18.37 -25.24 -13.29
CA ILE A 103 16.94 -25.21 -12.96
C ILE A 103 16.22 -26.39 -13.63
N PHE A 104 16.43 -26.59 -14.94
CA PHE A 104 15.81 -27.69 -15.69
C PHE A 104 16.19 -29.07 -15.14
N THR A 105 17.40 -29.24 -14.60
CA THR A 105 17.85 -30.52 -14.02
C THR A 105 17.30 -30.77 -12.61
N GLN A 106 16.81 -29.75 -11.90
CA GLN A 106 16.17 -29.87 -10.58
C GLN A 106 14.65 -29.58 -10.56
N VAL A 107 14.00 -29.49 -11.74
CA VAL A 107 12.55 -29.20 -11.89
C VAL A 107 11.66 -30.12 -11.03
N ASN A 108 12.00 -31.40 -10.87
CA ASN A 108 11.20 -32.35 -10.09
C ASN A 108 11.31 -32.15 -8.56
N ARG A 109 12.25 -31.34 -8.06
CA ARG A 109 12.42 -31.06 -6.63
C ARG A 109 11.82 -29.73 -6.19
N TYR A 110 11.54 -28.81 -7.12
CA TYR A 110 11.03 -27.48 -6.80
C TYR A 110 9.57 -27.34 -7.19
N ASP A 111 8.75 -26.91 -6.24
CA ASP A 111 7.32 -26.70 -6.44
C ASP A 111 7.05 -25.38 -7.19
N PHE A 112 7.39 -25.38 -8.48
CA PHE A 112 7.35 -24.22 -9.37
C PHE A 112 5.96 -23.59 -9.43
N LYS A 113 4.92 -24.41 -9.29
CA LYS A 113 3.51 -23.98 -9.26
C LYS A 113 3.19 -23.13 -8.04
N GLN A 114 3.67 -23.53 -6.86
CA GLN A 114 3.46 -22.78 -5.62
C GLN A 114 4.22 -21.45 -5.65
N CYS A 115 5.45 -21.45 -6.15
CA CYS A 115 6.26 -20.25 -6.24
C CYS A 115 5.71 -19.23 -7.27
N LEU A 116 5.21 -19.66 -8.43
CA LEU A 116 4.54 -18.76 -9.40
C LEU A 116 3.23 -18.19 -8.85
N PHE A 117 2.49 -18.99 -8.07
CA PHE A 117 1.27 -18.55 -7.42
C PHE A 117 1.54 -17.44 -6.39
N GLN A 118 2.57 -17.63 -5.56
CA GLN A 118 3.03 -16.63 -4.58
C GLN A 118 3.47 -15.33 -5.24
N LEU A 119 4.22 -15.41 -6.35
CA LEU A 119 4.64 -14.25 -7.13
C LEU A 119 3.43 -13.48 -7.70
N LYS A 120 2.47 -14.20 -8.29
CA LYS A 120 1.25 -13.61 -8.86
C LYS A 120 0.44 -12.89 -7.79
N ILE A 121 0.35 -13.44 -6.58
CA ILE A 121 -0.29 -12.81 -5.42
C ILE A 121 0.47 -11.53 -5.02
N GLY A 122 1.79 -11.61 -4.87
CA GLY A 122 2.61 -10.44 -4.50
C GLY A 122 2.45 -9.27 -5.47
N ILE A 123 2.50 -9.57 -6.76
CA ILE A 123 2.20 -8.64 -7.86
C ILE A 123 0.79 -8.05 -7.68
N ALA A 124 -0.24 -8.89 -7.60
CA ALA A 124 -1.62 -8.43 -7.51
C ALA A 124 -1.86 -7.51 -6.31
N ILE A 125 -1.31 -7.84 -5.14
CA ILE A 125 -1.48 -7.07 -3.91
C ILE A 125 -0.74 -5.74 -3.99
N ASN A 126 0.49 -5.71 -4.51
CA ASN A 126 1.24 -4.47 -4.68
C ASN A 126 0.55 -3.53 -5.68
N THR A 127 0.03 -4.04 -6.80
CA THR A 127 -0.74 -3.24 -7.76
C THR A 127 -2.01 -2.68 -7.14
N LEU A 128 -2.76 -3.51 -6.42
CA LEU A 128 -3.97 -3.07 -5.73
C LEU A 128 -3.66 -2.01 -4.67
N GLN A 129 -2.59 -2.19 -3.91
CA GLN A 129 -2.10 -1.23 -2.92
C GLN A 129 -1.78 0.12 -3.57
N PHE A 130 -1.11 0.10 -4.73
CA PHE A 130 -0.75 1.30 -5.48
C PHE A 130 -1.99 2.06 -5.98
N ILE A 131 -2.93 1.37 -6.61
CA ILE A 131 -4.16 1.98 -7.14
C ILE A 131 -4.98 2.62 -6.02
N VAL A 132 -5.21 1.88 -4.93
CA VAL A 132 -6.03 2.42 -3.84
C VAL A 132 -5.30 3.54 -3.10
N ALA A 133 -3.97 3.48 -2.94
CA ALA A 133 -3.22 4.60 -2.37
C ALA A 133 -3.41 5.90 -3.17
N ILE A 134 -3.45 5.82 -4.51
CA ILE A 134 -3.72 6.98 -5.37
C ILE A 134 -5.15 7.50 -5.17
N ILE A 135 -6.15 6.62 -5.24
CA ILE A 135 -7.56 7.00 -5.03
C ILE A 135 -7.72 7.65 -3.65
N GLN A 136 -7.09 7.07 -2.63
CA GLN A 136 -7.15 7.54 -1.26
C GLN A 136 -6.48 8.90 -1.09
N ALA A 137 -5.31 9.11 -1.69
CA ALA A 137 -4.63 10.39 -1.69
C ALA A 137 -5.51 11.49 -2.33
N MET A 138 -6.15 11.20 -3.45
CA MET A 138 -7.08 12.12 -4.12
C MET A 138 -8.28 12.46 -3.22
N LEU A 139 -8.90 11.47 -2.58
CA LEU A 139 -10.03 11.69 -1.68
C LEU A 139 -9.64 12.52 -0.45
N CYS A 140 -8.47 12.25 0.15
CA CYS A 140 -7.94 13.03 1.27
C CYS A 140 -7.61 14.47 0.86
N PHE A 141 -7.10 14.67 -0.36
CA PHE A 141 -6.80 15.99 -0.90
C PHE A 141 -8.06 16.83 -1.08
N VAL A 142 -9.08 16.29 -1.77
CA VAL A 142 -10.37 16.98 -1.97
C VAL A 142 -11.05 17.26 -0.61
N SER A 143 -11.02 16.28 0.31
CA SER A 143 -11.55 16.46 1.67
C SER A 143 -10.85 17.59 2.42
N SER A 144 -9.53 17.69 2.30
CA SER A 144 -8.74 18.74 2.95
C SER A 144 -9.08 20.12 2.40
N ILE A 145 -9.26 20.26 1.08
CA ILE A 145 -9.71 21.51 0.44
C ILE A 145 -11.09 21.92 0.94
N MET A 146 -12.05 20.98 0.95
CA MET A 146 -13.41 21.26 1.43
C MET A 146 -13.41 21.66 2.91
N CYS A 147 -12.63 20.98 3.74
CA CYS A 147 -12.49 21.29 5.16
C CYS A 147 -11.88 22.68 5.36
N CYS A 148 -10.80 23.00 4.63
CA CYS A 148 -10.14 24.30 4.67
C CYS A 148 -11.11 25.42 4.25
N LYS A 149 -11.86 25.23 3.16
CA LYS A 149 -12.90 26.19 2.74
C LYS A 149 -13.94 26.41 3.84
N ARG A 150 -14.42 25.34 4.48
CA ARG A 150 -15.46 25.41 5.53
C ARG A 150 -14.95 26.09 6.81
N ILE A 151 -13.69 25.86 7.18
CA ILE A 151 -13.03 26.56 8.30
C ILE A 151 -12.90 28.06 7.96
N CYS A 152 -12.39 28.41 6.78
CA CYS A 152 -12.26 29.80 6.34
C CYS A 152 -13.61 30.53 6.33
N THR A 153 -14.69 29.91 5.82
CA THR A 153 -16.03 30.52 5.84
C THR A 153 -16.56 30.72 7.26
N LYS A 154 -16.35 29.78 8.19
CA LYS A 154 -16.80 29.94 9.58
C LYS A 154 -15.95 30.94 10.38
N CYS A 155 -14.66 31.04 10.10
CA CYS A 155 -13.76 31.97 10.80
C CYS A 155 -13.86 33.41 10.27
N PHE A 156 -14.00 33.62 8.95
CA PHE A 156 -14.10 34.95 8.35
C PHE A 156 -15.54 35.42 8.13
N GLY A 157 -16.51 34.52 7.97
CA GLY A 157 -17.92 34.88 7.77
C GLY A 157 -18.65 35.28 9.05
N ALA A 158 -18.03 35.16 10.22
CA ALA A 158 -18.58 35.61 11.51
C ALA A 158 -18.19 37.06 11.87
N GLN A 159 -17.50 37.78 10.97
CA GLN A 159 -17.07 39.17 11.17
C GLN A 159 -17.85 40.20 10.33
N LEU A 160 -18.92 39.80 9.64
CA LEU A 160 -19.91 40.70 9.03
C LEU A 160 -21.29 40.44 9.64
#